data_AF-A0A2U1TQ13-F1
#
_entry.id   AF-A0A2U1TQ13-F1
#
_cell.length_a   1.000
_cell.length_b   1.000
_cell.length_c   1.000
_cell.angle_alpha   90.00
_cell.angle_beta   90.00
_cell.angle_gamma   90.00
#
_symmetry.space_group_name_H-M   'P 1'
#
loop_
_entity.id
_entity.type
_entity.pdbx_description
1 polymer ?
#
loop_
_entity_poly.entity_id
_entity_poly.type
_entity_poly.pdbx_seq_one_letter_code
_entity_poly.pdbx_strand_id
1 'polypeptide(L)'
;MVLENAPQTELEEVIKIIKIAKLPLCLEDFGLMEWKEKDWRAVAEVACAEGDTMINMVKKVTANDVYDAMKIADSLGKYYRDK
;
A
#
# COMPACT_ATOMS: atom_id res chain seq x y z
N MET A 1 -5.76 -1.68 6.25
CA MET A 1 -5.49 -0.23 6.43
C MET A 1 -6.03 0.68 5.31
N VAL A 2 -5.39 0.77 4.12
CA VAL A 2 -5.92 1.63 3.03
C VAL A 2 -7.12 0.96 2.33
N LEU A 3 -6.97 -0.30 1.92
CA LEU A 3 -8.05 -1.08 1.31
C LEU A 3 -9.22 -1.36 2.26
N GLU A 4 -8.93 -1.49 3.54
CA GLU A 4 -9.91 -1.80 4.60
C GLU A 4 -10.54 -0.54 5.19
N ASN A 5 -10.07 0.66 4.80
CA ASN A 5 -10.49 1.92 5.36
C ASN A 5 -10.38 1.94 6.91
N ALA A 6 -9.20 1.56 7.41
CA ALA A 6 -8.90 1.53 8.84
C ALA A 6 -8.94 2.93 9.46
N PRO A 7 -9.28 3.06 10.75
CA PRO A 7 -9.32 4.34 11.42
C PRO A 7 -7.94 4.99 11.47
N GLN A 8 -7.92 6.34 11.49
CA GLN A 8 -6.67 7.11 11.48
C GLN A 8 -5.75 6.78 12.68
N THR A 9 -6.31 6.48 13.85
CA THR A 9 -5.53 6.11 15.04
C THR A 9 -4.70 4.84 14.83
N GLU A 10 -5.27 3.85 14.15
CA GLU A 10 -4.58 2.61 13.80
C GLU A 10 -3.47 2.87 12.77
N LEU A 11 -3.75 3.75 11.79
CA LEU A 11 -2.76 4.20 10.82
C LEU A 11 -1.54 4.83 11.48
N GLU A 12 -1.77 5.77 12.40
CA GLU A 12 -0.71 6.47 13.12
C GLU A 12 0.13 5.53 13.99
N GLU A 13 -0.51 4.55 14.65
CA GLU A 13 0.18 3.55 15.45
C GLU A 13 1.12 2.68 14.60
N VAL A 14 0.61 2.16 13.47
CA VAL A 14 1.41 1.34 12.56
C VAL A 14 2.58 2.14 11.97
N ILE A 15 2.36 3.39 11.55
CA ILE A 15 3.42 4.27 11.05
C ILE A 15 4.50 4.48 12.11
N LYS A 16 4.12 4.68 13.37
CA LYS A 16 5.08 4.83 14.48
C LYS A 16 5.93 3.56 14.64
N ILE A 17 5.34 2.38 14.54
CA ILE A 17 6.06 1.10 14.62
C ILE A 17 7.05 0.98 13.45
N ILE A 18 6.61 1.25 12.21
CA ILE A 18 7.44 1.21 11.00
C ILE A 18 8.65 2.15 11.15
N LYS A 19 8.44 3.38 11.64
CA LYS A 19 9.53 4.35 11.91
C LYS A 19 10.52 3.85 12.96
N ILE A 20 10.04 3.33 14.09
CA ILE A 20 10.90 2.82 15.18
C ILE A 20 11.75 1.65 14.67
N ALA A 21 11.16 0.76 13.87
CA ALA A 21 11.83 -0.38 13.26
C ALA A 21 12.73 -0.01 12.06
N LYS A 22 12.72 1.26 11.62
CA LYS A 22 13.41 1.76 10.42
C LYS A 22 13.01 0.99 9.15
N LEU A 23 11.74 0.62 9.06
CA LEU A 23 11.16 0.00 7.88
C LEU A 23 10.78 1.08 6.86
N PRO A 24 10.79 0.75 5.55
CA PRO A 24 10.39 1.67 4.50
C PRO A 24 8.90 2.05 4.62
N LEU A 25 8.59 3.32 4.37
CA LEU A 25 7.23 3.87 4.45
C LEU A 25 6.64 4.13 3.05
N CYS A 26 7.48 4.46 2.07
CA CYS A 26 7.07 4.73 0.71
C CYS A 26 7.99 4.05 -0.31
N LEU A 27 7.59 4.08 -1.59
CA LEU A 27 8.31 3.38 -2.66
C LEU A 27 9.75 3.89 -2.86
N GLU A 28 9.99 5.18 -2.61
CA GLU A 28 11.35 5.74 -2.68
C GLU A 28 12.28 5.12 -1.64
N ASP A 29 11.77 4.73 -0.47
CA ASP A 29 12.56 4.06 0.57
C ASP A 29 12.96 2.63 0.15
N PHE A 30 12.22 2.03 -0.80
CA PHE A 30 12.58 0.80 -1.49
C PHE A 30 13.52 1.02 -2.68
N GLY A 31 13.91 2.26 -2.99
CA GLY A 31 14.71 2.62 -4.16
C GLY A 31 13.91 2.75 -5.46
N LEU A 32 12.58 2.77 -5.39
CA LEU A 32 11.70 2.90 -6.55
C LEU A 32 11.35 4.37 -6.76
N MET A 33 12.18 5.06 -7.54
CA MET A 33 12.09 6.51 -7.75
C MET A 33 11.07 6.93 -8.83
N GLU A 34 10.65 6.00 -9.68
CA GLU A 34 9.75 6.28 -10.81
C GLU A 34 8.46 5.49 -10.71
N TRP A 35 7.32 6.19 -10.85
CA TRP A 35 6.02 5.54 -10.96
C TRP A 35 5.71 5.16 -12.41
N LYS A 36 5.88 3.88 -12.74
CA LYS A 36 5.51 3.33 -14.06
C LYS A 36 4.14 2.66 -13.96
N GLU A 37 3.11 3.35 -14.45
CA GLU A 37 1.72 2.88 -14.34
C GLU A 37 1.52 1.44 -14.84
N LYS A 38 2.14 1.07 -15.96
CA LYS A 38 2.06 -0.29 -16.51
C LYS A 38 2.54 -1.35 -15.52
N ASP A 39 3.65 -1.09 -14.83
CA ASP A 39 4.25 -2.04 -13.90
C ASP A 39 3.37 -2.22 -12.67
N TRP A 40 2.85 -1.11 -12.12
CA TRP A 40 1.97 -1.14 -10.95
C TRP A 40 0.59 -1.73 -11.25
N ARG A 41 0.07 -1.58 -12.47
CA ARG A 41 -1.13 -2.30 -12.90
C ARG A 41 -0.88 -3.80 -12.96
N ALA A 42 0.26 -4.25 -13.49
CA ALA A 42 0.62 -5.66 -13.50
C ALA A 42 0.77 -6.23 -12.08
N VAL A 43 1.40 -5.48 -11.15
CA VAL A 43 1.48 -5.86 -9.73
C VAL A 43 0.07 -6.04 -9.13
N ALA A 44 -0.85 -5.12 -9.41
CA ALA A 44 -2.22 -5.20 -8.91
C ALA A 44 -3.00 -6.40 -9.47
N GLU A 45 -2.79 -6.74 -10.74
CA GLU A 45 -3.37 -7.94 -11.36
C GLU A 45 -2.84 -9.23 -10.71
N VAL A 46 -1.53 -9.30 -10.47
CA VAL A 46 -0.90 -10.45 -9.79
C VAL A 46 -1.43 -10.61 -8.38
N ALA A 47 -1.52 -9.52 -7.61
CA ALA A 47 -2.06 -9.55 -6.24
C ALA A 47 -3.51 -10.04 -6.19
N CYS A 48 -4.30 -9.80 -7.24
CA CYS A 48 -5.69 -10.24 -7.35
C CYS A 48 -5.87 -11.57 -8.10
N ALA A 49 -4.80 -12.33 -8.35
CA ALA A 49 -4.90 -13.62 -9.01
C ALA A 49 -5.73 -14.63 -8.19
N GLU A 50 -6.41 -15.55 -8.87
CA GLU A 50 -7.33 -16.52 -8.24
C GLU A 50 -6.65 -17.42 -7.18
N GLY A 51 -5.34 -17.66 -7.31
CA GLY A 51 -4.55 -18.44 -6.35
C GLY A 51 -3.91 -17.63 -5.22
N ASP A 52 -4.10 -16.31 -5.17
CA ASP A 52 -3.52 -15.45 -4.14
C ASP A 52 -4.46 -15.31 -2.92
N THR A 53 -3.92 -14.83 -1.81
CA THR A 53 -4.58 -14.62 -0.53
C THR A 53 -5.61 -13.49 -0.53
N MET A 54 -5.57 -12.57 -1.50
CA MET A 54 -6.53 -11.46 -1.64
C MET A 54 -7.99 -11.93 -1.75
N ILE A 55 -8.23 -13.15 -2.22
CA ILE A 55 -9.58 -13.76 -2.29
C ILE A 55 -10.22 -13.97 -0.91
N ASN A 56 -9.42 -13.99 0.16
CA ASN A 56 -9.89 -14.19 1.53
C ASN A 56 -10.37 -12.91 2.20
N MET A 57 -10.23 -11.75 1.55
CA MET A 57 -10.73 -10.49 2.10
C MET A 57 -12.26 -10.51 2.20
N VAL A 58 -12.78 -9.99 3.32
CA VAL A 58 -14.25 -9.91 3.58
C VAL A 58 -14.97 -9.09 2.50
N LYS A 59 -14.29 -8.05 1.98
CA LYS A 59 -14.77 -7.25 0.86
C LYS A 59 -14.14 -7.78 -0.43
N LYS A 60 -14.95 -7.91 -1.49
CA LYS A 60 -14.43 -8.17 -2.84
C LYS A 60 -13.56 -7.00 -3.28
N VAL A 61 -12.28 -7.26 -3.52
CA VAL A 61 -11.30 -6.28 -4.01
C VAL A 61 -10.97 -6.55 -5.47
N THR A 62 -10.94 -5.51 -6.29
CA THR A 62 -10.51 -5.59 -7.69
C THR A 62 -9.06 -5.11 -7.86
N ALA A 63 -8.41 -5.49 -8.97
CA ALA A 63 -7.07 -5.00 -9.28
C ALA A 63 -6.99 -3.46 -9.34
N ASN A 64 -8.06 -2.78 -9.78
CA ASN A 64 -8.10 -1.31 -9.75
C ASN A 64 -8.10 -0.76 -8.31
N ASP A 65 -8.84 -1.39 -7.39
CA ASP A 65 -8.83 -0.99 -5.98
C ASP A 65 -7.43 -1.14 -5.36
N VAL A 66 -6.72 -2.24 -5.68
CA VAL A 66 -5.35 -2.46 -5.24
C VAL A 66 -4.40 -1.43 -5.83
N TYR A 67 -4.52 -1.13 -7.12
CA TYR A 67 -3.72 -0.10 -7.79
C TYR A 67 -3.89 1.28 -7.13
N ASP A 68 -5.12 1.71 -6.90
CA ASP A 68 -5.41 2.99 -6.25
C ASP A 68 -4.92 3.00 -4.79
N ALA A 69 -5.09 1.89 -4.08
CA ALA A 69 -4.59 1.76 -2.71
C ALA A 69 -3.06 1.84 -2.63
N MET A 70 -2.32 1.27 -3.58
CA MET A 70 -0.86 1.41 -3.65
C MET A 70 -0.44 2.87 -3.84
N LYS A 71 -1.13 3.62 -4.71
CA LYS A 71 -0.86 5.06 -4.89
C LYS A 71 -1.12 5.87 -3.63
N ILE A 72 -2.25 5.60 -2.96
CA ILE A 72 -2.62 6.27 -1.71
C ILE A 72 -1.61 5.92 -0.61
N ALA A 73 -1.22 4.64 -0.49
CA ALA A 73 -0.24 4.20 0.49
C ALA A 73 1.13 4.85 0.28
N ASP A 74 1.62 4.94 -0.96
CA ASP A 74 2.87 5.66 -1.28
C ASP A 74 2.79 7.14 -0.90
N SER A 75 1.69 7.81 -1.25
CA SER A 75 1.48 9.22 -0.91
C SER A 75 1.39 9.45 0.60
N LEU A 76 0.72 8.56 1.34
CA LEU A 76 0.65 8.61 2.80
C LEU A 76 2.03 8.37 3.41
N GLY A 77 2.76 7.37 2.93
CA GLY A 77 4.12 7.06 3.35
C GLY A 77 5.04 8.27 3.23
N LYS A 78 5.01 8.97 2.09
CA LYS A 78 5.77 10.22 1.86
C LYS A 78 5.39 11.31 2.85
N TYR A 79 4.08 11.56 3.01
CA TYR A 79 3.58 12.55 3.96
C TYR A 79 4.05 12.30 5.39
N TYR A 80 4.02 11.05 5.83
CA TYR A 80 4.43 10.69 7.19
C TYR A 80 5.94 10.55 7.35
N ARG A 81 6.69 10.19 6.31
CA ARG A 81 8.16 10.14 6.36
C ARG A 81 8.74 11.51 6.65
N ASP A 82 8.19 12.54 6.02
CA ASP A 82 8.69 13.91 6.10
C ASP A 82 8.11 14.71 7.30
N LYS A 83 7.24 14.07 8.07
CA LYS A 83 6.65 14.57 9.34
C LYS A 83 7.43 14.08 10.56
#